data_AF-A0A971N3N0-F1
#
_entry.id   AF-A0A971N3N0-F1
#
_cell.length_a   1.000
_cell.length_b   1.000
_cell.length_c   1.000
_cell.angle_alpha   90.00
_cell.angle_beta   90.00
_cell.angle_gamma   90.00
#
_symmetry.space_group_name_H-M   'P 1'
#
loop_
_entity.id
_entity.type
_entity.pdbx_description
1 polymer ?
#
loop_
_entity_poly.entity_id
_entity_poly.type
_entity_poly.pdbx_seq_one_letter_code
_entity_poly.pdbx_strand_id
1 'polypeptide(L)'
;MSKKLRTLILLFLLITTAAFLTTGCGKKEKPKGYTISGVVTNSANNLGIKNVKLAVGEKVVTTDVHGKWSVSGLTGPVTVGVITDNLGWTFDRTSVEVSGAASDLDFTVTFDGIEETIKRVSLDGAATIVVPPGTYNLSGAINIVSRDIHLKSTDPDDPAVVAATIIKDHGIYIYRTPNRSIVEGLTISDEKSSGISVSDRGVATIRKNVIEGCGMHGISITSTIPDQIEIIDNIIRNNSVTETFG
;
A
#
# COMPACT_ATOMS: atom_id res chain seq x y z
N MET A 1 7.90 -13.41 10.64
CA MET A 1 8.74 -12.22 10.88
C MET A 1 9.67 -12.05 9.69
N SER A 2 9.46 -11.01 8.86
CA SER A 2 10.21 -10.84 7.60
C SER A 2 11.69 -10.60 7.89
N LYS A 3 12.58 -11.02 6.98
CA LYS A 3 14.04 -10.82 7.13
C LYS A 3 14.37 -9.33 7.35
N LYS A 4 13.65 -8.42 6.67
CA LYS A 4 13.79 -6.96 6.84
C LYS A 4 13.35 -6.45 8.20
N LEU A 5 12.25 -6.99 8.77
CA LEU A 5 11.84 -6.65 10.13
C LEU A 5 12.92 -7.07 11.15
N ARG A 6 13.59 -8.21 10.94
CA ARG A 6 14.74 -8.63 11.76
C ARG A 6 15.95 -7.72 11.58
N THR A 7 16.32 -7.42 10.34
CA THR A 7 17.47 -6.55 10.03
C THR A 7 17.27 -5.13 10.52
N LEU A 8 16.07 -4.57 10.42
CA LEU A 8 15.76 -3.21 10.90
C LEU A 8 15.79 -3.15 12.44
N ILE A 9 15.20 -4.13 13.13
CA ILE A 9 15.29 -4.25 14.59
C ILE A 9 16.76 -4.40 15.04
N LEU A 10 17.55 -5.21 14.32
CA LEU A 10 18.98 -5.41 14.62
C LEU A 10 19.83 -4.15 14.35
N LEU A 11 19.54 -3.38 13.29
CA LEU A 11 20.21 -2.10 13.04
C LEU A 11 19.89 -1.07 14.12
N PHE A 12 18.63 -1.05 14.61
CA PHE A 12 18.24 -0.17 15.72
C PHE A 12 18.91 -0.55 17.04
N LEU A 13 19.16 -1.84 17.29
CA LEU A 13 19.92 -2.33 18.44
C LEU A 13 21.39 -1.85 18.45
N LEU A 14 21.99 -1.64 17.27
CA LEU A 14 23.39 -1.24 17.12
C LEU A 14 23.61 0.25 17.37
N ILE A 15 22.62 1.10 17.08
CA ILE A 15 22.70 2.57 17.24
C ILE A 15 22.47 3.00 18.71
N THR A 16 21.78 2.18 19.52
CA THR A 16 21.47 2.49 20.93
C THR A 16 22.63 2.26 21.93
N THR A 17 23.83 1.88 21.49
CA THR A 17 24.93 1.47 22.40
C THR A 17 25.94 2.56 22.79
N ALA A 18 25.63 3.85 22.56
CA ALA A 18 26.49 4.95 23.00
C ALA A 18 26.19 5.43 24.43
N ALA A 19 26.96 4.87 25.38
CA ALA A 19 27.34 5.41 26.69
C ALA A 19 26.27 5.80 27.73
N PHE A 20 26.18 4.99 28.81
CA PHE A 20 25.82 5.49 30.14
C PHE A 20 26.77 4.92 31.20
N LEU A 21 27.78 5.72 31.55
CA LEU A 21 28.44 5.64 32.85
C LEU A 21 28.10 6.93 33.59
N THR A 22 27.30 6.84 34.65
CA THR A 22 27.43 7.65 35.86
C THR A 22 26.54 7.07 36.95
N THR A 23 27.13 6.93 38.13
CA THR A 23 26.54 6.50 39.39
C THR A 23 25.68 7.60 39.99
N GLY A 24 24.49 7.24 40.49
CA GLY A 24 23.62 8.16 41.21
C GLY A 24 22.52 7.42 41.97
N CYS A 25 22.78 7.11 43.24
CA CYS A 25 21.80 6.53 44.15
C CYS A 25 20.99 7.67 44.79
N GLY A 26 20.00 8.19 44.05
CA GLY A 26 18.94 9.06 44.55
C GLY A 26 17.60 8.33 44.42
N LYS A 27 16.65 8.59 45.32
CA LYS A 27 15.31 7.98 45.32
C LYS A 27 14.72 8.08 43.89
N LYS A 28 14.65 6.96 43.18
CA LYS A 28 14.21 6.91 41.78
C LYS A 28 12.70 7.14 41.74
N GLU A 29 12.27 8.39 41.57
CA GLU A 29 10.98 8.63 40.95
C GLU A 29 10.96 7.84 39.64
N LYS A 30 9.92 7.04 39.40
CA LYS A 30 9.75 6.37 38.11
C LYS A 30 9.82 7.46 37.04
N PRO A 31 10.69 7.34 36.02
CA PRO A 31 10.75 8.33 34.95
C PRO A 31 9.34 8.54 34.41
N LYS A 32 8.85 9.78 34.44
CA LYS A 32 7.56 10.11 33.84
C LYS A 32 7.71 9.89 32.34
N GLY A 33 7.10 8.82 31.84
CA GLY A 33 7.21 8.47 30.44
C GLY A 33 6.64 9.58 29.55
N TYR A 34 7.20 9.73 28.35
CA TYR A 34 6.70 10.68 27.36
C TYR A 34 5.90 9.98 26.26
N THR A 35 5.20 10.78 25.46
CA THR A 35 4.42 10.33 24.32
C THR A 35 4.99 10.94 23.06
N ILE A 36 5.06 10.15 22.00
CA ILE A 36 5.37 10.63 20.66
C ILE A 36 4.20 10.33 19.71
N SER A 37 4.09 11.13 18.65
CA SER A 37 3.10 10.94 17.59
C SER A 37 3.51 11.64 16.31
N GLY A 38 2.84 11.26 15.22
CA GLY A 38 2.98 11.89 13.92
C GLY A 38 1.96 11.33 12.94
N VAL A 39 2.15 11.64 11.67
CA VAL A 39 1.33 11.16 10.56
C VAL A 39 2.22 10.59 9.44
N VAL A 40 1.71 9.59 8.73
CA VAL A 40 2.27 9.14 7.45
C VAL A 40 1.34 9.55 6.31
N THR A 41 1.82 10.37 5.38
CA THR A 41 1.01 10.92 4.28
C THR A 41 1.60 10.60 2.90
N ASN A 42 0.75 10.60 1.88
CA ASN A 42 1.16 10.55 0.48
C ASN A 42 1.52 11.97 -0.01
N SER A 43 2.72 12.17 -0.55
CA SER A 43 3.21 13.47 -1.04
C SER A 43 2.35 14.08 -2.14
N ALA A 44 1.69 13.25 -2.96
CA ALA A 44 0.92 13.72 -4.10
C ALA A 44 -0.39 14.43 -3.72
N ASN A 45 -0.97 14.09 -2.58
CA ASN A 45 -2.33 14.54 -2.21
C ASN A 45 -2.52 14.81 -0.70
N ASN A 46 -1.48 14.64 0.11
CA ASN A 46 -1.47 14.79 1.56
C ASN A 46 -2.48 13.91 2.31
N LEU A 47 -3.01 12.86 1.68
CA LEU A 47 -3.88 11.89 2.35
C LEU A 47 -3.06 11.02 3.29
N GLY A 48 -3.61 10.79 4.48
CA GLY A 48 -3.05 9.86 5.44
C GLY A 48 -3.11 8.43 4.93
N ILE A 49 -2.10 7.63 5.29
CA ILE A 49 -1.95 6.27 4.78
C ILE A 49 -2.15 5.28 5.92
N LYS A 50 -3.20 4.48 5.82
CA LYS A 50 -3.50 3.40 6.77
C LYS A 50 -2.51 2.24 6.63
N ASN A 51 -2.32 1.51 7.73
CA ASN A 51 -1.56 0.26 7.78
C ASN A 51 -0.06 0.37 7.50
N VAL A 52 0.52 1.58 7.57
CA VAL A 52 1.97 1.77 7.56
C VAL A 52 2.53 1.36 8.92
N LYS A 53 3.53 0.47 8.91
CA LYS A 53 4.17 -0.02 10.12
C LYS A 53 5.37 0.84 10.47
N LEU A 54 5.47 1.26 11.72
CA LEU A 54 6.62 1.98 12.27
C LEU A 54 7.22 1.19 13.44
N ALA A 55 8.54 1.02 13.42
CA ALA A 55 9.31 0.60 14.58
C ALA A 55 9.50 1.81 15.50
N VAL A 56 9.24 1.65 16.79
CA VAL A 56 9.50 2.64 17.85
C VAL A 56 10.23 1.92 18.97
N GLY A 57 11.56 1.92 18.93
CA GLY A 57 12.37 1.00 19.73
C GLY A 57 11.99 -0.46 19.45
N GLU A 58 11.59 -1.21 20.47
CA GLU A 58 11.14 -2.60 20.34
C GLU A 58 9.66 -2.75 19.95
N LYS A 59 8.90 -1.66 19.95
CA LYS A 59 7.46 -1.69 19.61
C LYS A 59 7.27 -1.53 18.11
N VAL A 60 6.22 -2.14 17.57
CA VAL A 60 5.72 -1.83 16.24
C VAL A 60 4.33 -1.22 16.39
N VAL A 61 4.14 -0.04 15.81
CA VAL A 61 2.82 0.60 15.68
C VAL A 61 2.40 0.64 14.23
N THR A 62 1.09 0.77 14.02
CA THR A 62 0.48 0.82 12.70
C THR A 62 -0.38 2.07 12.62
N THR A 63 -0.31 2.78 11.50
CA THR A 63 -1.10 3.98 11.28
C THR A 63 -2.59 3.67 11.11
N ASP A 64 -3.43 4.60 11.59
CA ASP A 64 -4.88 4.55 11.40
C ASP A 64 -5.31 5.04 9.99
N VAL A 65 -6.64 5.12 9.76
CA VAL A 65 -7.22 5.57 8.47
C VAL A 65 -6.80 6.98 8.05
N HIS A 66 -6.35 7.81 8.99
CA HIS A 66 -5.84 9.15 8.74
C HIS A 66 -4.31 9.20 8.72
N GLY A 67 -3.64 8.05 8.67
CA GLY A 67 -2.18 7.96 8.71
C GLY A 67 -1.58 8.25 10.07
N LYS A 68 -2.39 8.47 11.12
CA LYS A 68 -1.90 8.90 12.43
C LYS A 68 -1.39 7.73 13.23
N TRP A 69 -0.39 7.98 14.04
CA TRP A 69 0.17 7.01 14.98
C TRP A 69 0.62 7.70 16.26
N SER A 70 0.63 6.96 17.38
CA SER A 70 1.13 7.46 18.66
C SER A 70 1.65 6.33 19.54
N VAL A 71 2.66 6.63 20.36
CA VAL A 71 3.19 5.73 21.39
C VAL A 71 3.42 6.50 22.67
N SER A 72 2.82 6.04 23.77
CA SER A 72 3.02 6.61 25.11
C SER A 72 3.90 5.72 26.00
N GLY A 73 4.35 6.29 27.11
CA GLY A 73 5.10 5.57 28.14
C GLY A 73 6.54 5.26 27.75
N LEU A 74 7.13 6.10 26.90
CA LEU A 74 8.52 5.97 26.46
C LEU A 74 9.46 6.57 27.51
N THR A 75 10.64 5.99 27.66
CA THR A 75 11.68 6.45 28.59
C THR A 75 13.04 6.38 27.91
N GLY A 76 13.86 7.42 28.07
CA GLY A 76 15.15 7.53 27.38
C GLY A 76 15.00 7.80 25.87
N PRO A 77 16.10 7.96 25.12
CA PRO A 77 16.07 8.11 23.67
C PRO A 77 15.49 6.88 22.96
N VAL A 78 14.69 7.12 21.92
CA VAL A 78 14.17 6.07 21.03
C VAL A 78 14.33 6.48 19.58
N THR A 79 14.51 5.50 18.71
CA THR A 79 14.46 5.71 17.26
C THR A 79 13.11 5.24 16.72
N VAL A 80 12.50 6.10 15.91
CA VAL A 80 11.31 5.81 15.11
C VAL A 80 11.74 5.53 13.69
N GLY A 81 11.25 4.47 13.06
CA GLY A 81 11.55 4.20 11.65
C GLY A 81 10.44 3.47 10.92
N VAL A 82 10.29 3.77 9.63
CA VAL A 82 9.28 3.13 8.77
C VAL A 82 9.71 1.73 8.37
N ILE A 83 8.78 0.78 8.43
CA ILE A 83 8.97 -0.61 8.00
C ILE A 83 8.20 -0.79 6.69
N THR A 84 8.91 -0.86 5.57
CA THR A 84 8.29 -1.04 4.26
C THR A 84 9.18 -1.81 3.30
N ASP A 85 8.55 -2.64 2.48
CA ASP A 85 9.11 -3.25 1.27
C ASP A 85 8.22 -3.02 0.05
N ASN A 86 7.26 -2.08 0.17
CA ASN A 86 6.34 -1.73 -0.89
C ASN A 86 7.11 -1.21 -2.12
N LEU A 87 6.91 -1.87 -3.25
CA LEU A 87 7.52 -1.47 -4.51
C LEU A 87 7.00 -0.08 -4.93
N GLY A 88 7.92 0.77 -5.39
CA GLY A 88 7.62 2.13 -5.85
C GLY A 88 7.38 3.16 -4.75
N TRP A 89 7.54 2.81 -3.47
CA TRP A 89 7.43 3.74 -2.35
C TRP A 89 8.81 4.32 -2.00
N THR A 90 8.90 5.64 -1.93
CA THR A 90 10.09 6.37 -1.46
C THR A 90 9.69 7.31 -0.34
N PHE A 91 10.31 7.16 0.83
CA PHE A 91 10.07 8.06 1.97
C PHE A 91 11.06 9.22 1.97
N ASP A 92 10.58 10.41 2.37
CA ASP A 92 11.39 11.62 2.56
C ASP A 92 12.49 11.42 3.61
N ARG A 93 12.19 10.66 4.66
CA ARG A 93 13.13 10.13 5.64
C ARG A 93 12.71 8.73 6.08
N THR A 94 13.65 7.90 6.49
CA THR A 94 13.34 6.51 6.91
C THR A 94 13.38 6.32 8.43
N SER A 95 14.00 7.25 9.17
CA SER A 95 14.01 7.23 10.64
C SER A 95 14.25 8.61 11.25
N VAL A 96 13.92 8.73 12.54
CA VAL A 96 14.20 9.89 13.41
C VAL A 96 14.47 9.42 14.83
N GLU A 97 15.47 10.00 15.49
CA GLU A 97 15.73 9.78 16.92
C GLU A 97 15.08 10.88 17.76
N VAL A 98 14.46 10.50 18.87
CA VAL A 98 13.79 11.41 19.79
C VAL A 98 14.08 11.04 21.24
N SER A 99 14.32 12.04 22.08
CA SER A 99 14.66 11.87 23.50
C SER A 99 13.60 12.38 24.47
N GLY A 100 12.47 12.85 23.94
CA GLY A 100 11.35 13.42 24.71
C GLY A 100 10.05 13.46 23.91
N ALA A 101 9.04 14.11 24.48
CA ALA A 101 7.73 14.23 23.85
C ALA A 101 7.81 14.99 22.52
N ALA A 102 7.14 14.47 21.50
CA ALA A 102 7.09 15.06 20.16
C ALA A 102 5.75 14.71 19.49
N SER A 103 5.20 15.59 18.65
CA SER A 103 3.90 15.37 18.01
C SER A 103 3.89 15.65 16.51
N ASP A 104 5.08 15.80 15.94
CA ASP A 104 5.41 16.23 14.59
C ASP A 104 6.38 15.23 13.93
N LEU A 105 6.33 13.96 14.35
CA LEU A 105 7.17 12.89 13.81
C LEU A 105 6.58 12.33 12.52
N ASP A 106 6.48 13.21 11.53
CA ASP A 106 5.80 12.90 10.28
C ASP A 106 6.72 12.22 9.28
N PHE A 107 6.13 11.40 8.41
CA PHE A 107 6.80 10.76 7.29
C PHE A 107 5.97 10.96 6.04
N THR A 108 6.63 11.30 4.95
CA THR A 108 5.95 11.50 3.66
C THR A 108 6.43 10.45 2.68
N VAL A 109 5.50 9.74 2.02
CA VAL A 109 5.83 8.80 0.95
C VAL A 109 5.50 9.40 -0.41
N THR A 110 6.42 9.27 -1.34
CA THR A 110 6.18 9.43 -2.78
C THR A 110 6.01 8.06 -3.40
N PHE A 111 4.95 7.89 -4.20
CA PHE A 111 4.72 6.69 -4.98
C PHE A 111 5.03 6.96 -6.45
N ASP A 112 5.89 6.15 -7.05
CA ASP A 112 6.35 6.33 -8.44
C ASP A 112 5.24 6.18 -9.50
N GLY A 113 4.06 5.75 -9.09
CA GLY A 113 2.92 5.47 -9.96
C GLY A 113 2.84 3.99 -10.35
N ILE A 114 1.64 3.58 -10.75
CA ILE A 114 1.32 2.18 -11.01
C ILE A 114 2.04 1.69 -12.28
N GLU A 115 1.99 2.47 -13.36
CA GLU A 115 2.60 2.14 -14.65
C GLU A 115 4.11 1.92 -14.53
N GLU A 116 4.81 2.86 -13.89
CA GLU A 116 6.27 2.78 -13.68
C GLU A 116 6.66 1.65 -12.73
N THR A 117 5.86 1.40 -11.70
CA THR A 117 6.12 0.29 -10.78
C THR A 117 6.00 -1.05 -11.49
N ILE A 118 4.96 -1.24 -12.33
CA ILE A 118 4.76 -2.47 -13.09
C ILE A 118 5.88 -2.69 -14.11
N LYS A 119 6.33 -1.64 -14.82
CA LYS A 119 7.44 -1.74 -15.80
C LYS A 119 8.73 -2.30 -15.18
N ARG A 120 8.98 -2.02 -13.91
CA ARG A 120 10.17 -2.49 -13.17
C ARG A 120 10.05 -3.92 -12.63
N VAL A 121 8.85 -4.49 -12.58
CA VAL A 121 8.67 -5.89 -12.18
C VAL A 121 9.14 -6.79 -13.31
N SER A 122 10.00 -7.77 -12.98
CA SER A 122 10.45 -8.79 -13.93
C SER A 122 9.27 -9.57 -14.50
N LEU A 123 9.35 -9.94 -15.78
CA LEU A 123 8.29 -10.68 -16.47
C LEU A 123 8.02 -12.06 -15.82
N ASP A 124 9.04 -12.70 -15.25
CA ASP A 124 8.95 -14.01 -14.59
C ASP A 124 8.72 -13.94 -13.07
N GLY A 125 8.61 -12.73 -12.52
CA GLY A 125 8.51 -12.50 -11.07
C GLY A 125 7.08 -12.27 -10.61
N ALA A 126 6.70 -12.93 -9.52
CA ALA A 126 5.51 -12.54 -8.75
C ALA A 126 5.81 -11.27 -7.92
N ALA A 127 4.91 -10.30 -7.92
CA ALA A 127 5.07 -9.08 -7.14
C ALA A 127 3.75 -8.61 -6.51
N THR A 128 3.87 -8.02 -5.32
CA THR A 128 2.78 -7.27 -4.69
C THR A 128 3.06 -5.78 -4.82
N ILE A 129 2.12 -5.06 -5.39
CA ILE A 129 2.15 -3.61 -5.53
C ILE A 129 1.05 -3.05 -4.64
N VAL A 130 1.45 -2.33 -3.59
CA VAL A 130 0.54 -1.66 -2.67
C VAL A 130 0.40 -0.21 -3.11
N VAL A 131 -0.80 0.19 -3.51
CA VAL A 131 -1.11 1.52 -4.01
C VAL A 131 -1.62 2.38 -2.84
N PRO A 132 -0.94 3.49 -2.49
CA PRO A 132 -1.44 4.39 -1.47
C PRO A 132 -2.74 5.09 -1.91
N PRO A 133 -3.52 5.68 -0.99
CA PRO A 133 -4.66 6.51 -1.36
C PRO A 133 -4.25 7.65 -2.30
N GLY A 134 -5.05 7.86 -3.35
CA GLY A 134 -4.87 8.90 -4.36
C GLY A 134 -5.60 8.61 -5.67
N THR A 135 -5.66 9.63 -6.53
CA THR A 135 -6.16 9.51 -7.90
C THR A 135 -5.00 9.33 -8.88
N TYR A 136 -5.04 8.24 -9.63
CA TYR A 136 -4.04 7.84 -10.60
C TYR A 136 -4.62 7.93 -12.00
N ASN A 137 -4.43 9.08 -12.64
CA ASN A 137 -4.79 9.31 -14.05
C ASN A 137 -3.75 8.60 -14.92
N LEU A 138 -4.14 7.47 -15.51
CA LEU A 138 -3.22 6.65 -16.29
C LEU A 138 -2.99 7.26 -17.68
N SER A 139 -1.79 7.06 -18.22
CA SER A 139 -1.50 7.44 -19.61
C SER A 139 -1.88 6.37 -20.63
N GLY A 140 -2.07 5.13 -20.16
CA GLY A 140 -2.59 4.01 -20.93
C GLY A 140 -3.08 2.88 -20.01
N ALA A 141 -3.61 1.81 -20.61
CA ALA A 141 -4.05 0.65 -19.85
C ALA A 141 -2.89 -0.01 -19.09
N ILE A 142 -3.16 -0.41 -17.85
CA ILE A 142 -2.23 -1.24 -17.09
C ILE A 142 -2.24 -2.64 -17.70
N ASN A 143 -1.12 -3.04 -18.28
CA ASN A 143 -0.98 -4.35 -18.91
C ASN A 143 -0.21 -5.32 -18.00
N ILE A 144 -0.92 -6.26 -17.38
CA ILE A 144 -0.36 -7.37 -16.62
C ILE A 144 -0.22 -8.55 -17.59
N VAL A 145 0.96 -8.65 -18.22
CA VAL A 145 1.26 -9.65 -19.25
C VAL A 145 2.33 -10.61 -18.79
N SER A 146 2.02 -11.90 -18.85
CA SER A 146 2.96 -13.01 -18.59
C SER A 146 3.65 -12.97 -17.24
N ARG A 147 3.04 -12.31 -16.26
CA ARG A 147 3.55 -12.08 -14.91
C ARG A 147 2.42 -12.16 -13.88
N ASP A 148 2.77 -12.40 -12.63
CA ASP A 148 1.81 -12.50 -11.54
C ASP A 148 1.89 -11.25 -10.66
N ILE A 149 0.85 -10.41 -10.70
CA ILE A 149 0.81 -9.18 -9.91
C ILE A 149 -0.35 -9.24 -8.94
N HIS A 150 -0.07 -9.00 -7.66
CA HIS A 150 -1.07 -8.61 -6.67
C HIS A 150 -1.08 -7.08 -6.57
N LEU A 151 -1.97 -6.44 -7.31
CA LEU A 151 -2.20 -5.00 -7.24
C LEU A 151 -3.30 -4.74 -6.22
N LYS A 152 -2.97 -4.03 -5.14
CA LYS A 152 -3.92 -3.78 -4.05
C LYS A 152 -3.80 -2.39 -3.45
N SER A 153 -4.87 -1.89 -2.84
CA SER A 153 -4.78 -0.74 -1.94
C SER A 153 -4.05 -1.10 -0.63
N THR A 154 -3.75 -0.08 0.18
CA THR A 154 -3.12 -0.25 1.50
C THR A 154 -3.98 -1.02 2.50
N ASP A 155 -5.30 -0.97 2.35
CA ASP A 155 -6.26 -1.73 3.14
C ASP A 155 -7.52 -2.06 2.31
N PRO A 156 -7.54 -3.23 1.63
CA PRO A 156 -8.69 -3.65 0.85
C PRO A 156 -9.97 -3.96 1.65
N ASP A 157 -9.85 -4.12 2.96
CA ASP A 157 -11.00 -4.39 3.85
C ASP A 157 -11.65 -3.10 4.36
N ASP A 158 -11.03 -1.95 4.11
CA ASP A 158 -11.55 -0.64 4.49
C ASP A 158 -12.16 0.10 3.28
N PRO A 159 -13.50 0.22 3.19
CA PRO A 159 -14.14 0.90 2.07
C PRO A 159 -13.69 2.35 1.86
N ALA A 160 -13.25 3.05 2.91
CA ALA A 160 -12.75 4.42 2.78
C ALA A 160 -11.39 4.44 2.06
N VAL A 161 -10.54 3.44 2.32
CA VAL A 161 -9.27 3.27 1.60
C VAL A 161 -9.52 2.85 0.16
N VAL A 162 -10.43 1.91 -0.09
CA VAL A 162 -10.82 1.49 -1.45
C VAL A 162 -11.35 2.68 -2.27
N ALA A 163 -12.25 3.48 -1.69
CA ALA A 163 -12.82 4.66 -2.34
C ALA A 163 -11.78 5.76 -2.59
N ALA A 164 -10.74 5.86 -1.75
CA ALA A 164 -9.68 6.85 -1.89
C ALA A 164 -8.54 6.40 -2.81
N THR A 165 -8.43 5.12 -3.17
CA THR A 165 -7.44 4.59 -4.12
C THR A 165 -8.08 4.41 -5.50
N ILE A 166 -8.01 5.47 -6.31
CA ILE A 166 -8.74 5.62 -7.58
C ILE A 166 -7.79 5.47 -8.77
N ILE A 167 -8.07 4.52 -9.66
CA ILE A 167 -7.44 4.37 -10.96
C ILE A 167 -8.39 4.94 -12.01
N LYS A 168 -7.91 5.91 -12.79
CA LYS A 168 -8.72 6.69 -13.72
C LYS A 168 -8.14 6.69 -15.14
N ASP A 169 -9.00 7.00 -16.11
CA ASP A 169 -8.76 7.22 -17.54
C ASP A 169 -8.47 5.95 -18.35
N HIS A 170 -7.96 4.90 -17.71
CA HIS A 170 -7.75 3.58 -18.30
C HIS A 170 -7.95 2.44 -17.30
N GLY A 171 -8.26 1.25 -17.82
CA GLY A 171 -8.49 0.03 -17.05
C GLY A 171 -7.24 -0.82 -16.84
N ILE A 172 -7.47 -1.99 -16.23
CA ILE A 172 -6.45 -3.02 -15.94
C ILE A 172 -6.70 -4.23 -16.80
N TYR A 173 -5.72 -4.61 -17.59
CA TYR A 173 -5.81 -5.73 -18.51
C TYR A 173 -4.83 -6.83 -18.16
N ILE A 174 -5.35 -8.06 -18.02
CA ILE A 174 -4.62 -9.23 -17.55
C ILE A 174 -4.58 -10.27 -18.67
N TYR A 175 -3.38 -10.63 -19.12
CA TYR A 175 -3.18 -11.52 -20.26
C TYR A 175 -2.06 -12.54 -20.02
N ARG A 176 -2.26 -13.77 -20.48
CA ARG A 176 -1.23 -14.82 -20.53
C ARG A 176 -0.48 -15.02 -19.21
N THR A 177 -1.14 -14.84 -18.07
CA THR A 177 -0.47 -14.94 -16.78
C THR A 177 -0.28 -16.42 -16.42
N PRO A 178 0.96 -16.85 -16.08
CA PRO A 178 1.24 -18.26 -15.81
C PRO A 178 0.58 -18.74 -14.53
N ASN A 179 0.46 -17.86 -13.54
CA ASN A 179 -0.31 -18.07 -12.33
C ASN A 179 -1.33 -16.92 -12.15
N ARG A 180 -1.86 -16.82 -10.93
CA ARG A 180 -2.98 -15.96 -10.57
C ARG A 180 -2.51 -14.55 -10.23
N SER A 181 -2.89 -13.59 -11.07
CA SER A 181 -2.84 -12.17 -10.71
C SER A 181 -4.04 -11.80 -9.85
N ILE A 182 -3.87 -10.83 -8.96
CA ILE A 182 -4.92 -10.39 -8.03
C ILE A 182 -5.08 -8.89 -8.15
N VAL A 183 -6.30 -8.43 -8.40
CA VAL A 183 -6.67 -7.00 -8.35
C VAL A 183 -7.63 -6.83 -7.19
N GLU A 184 -7.22 -6.08 -6.17
CA GLU A 184 -7.91 -6.06 -4.89
C GLU A 184 -8.04 -4.68 -4.23
N GLY A 185 -9.27 -4.31 -3.87
CA GLY A 185 -9.50 -3.13 -3.02
C GLY A 185 -9.26 -1.79 -3.71
N LEU A 186 -9.55 -1.68 -5.00
CA LEU A 186 -9.33 -0.47 -5.79
C LEU A 186 -10.65 0.11 -6.31
N THR A 187 -10.70 1.43 -6.50
CA THR A 187 -11.74 2.08 -7.32
C THR A 187 -11.20 2.26 -8.73
N ILE A 188 -11.91 1.78 -9.75
CA ILE A 188 -11.44 1.76 -11.14
C ILE A 188 -12.53 2.36 -12.04
N SER A 189 -12.11 3.34 -12.85
CA SER A 189 -12.95 3.95 -13.88
C SER A 189 -12.16 4.13 -15.18
N ASP A 190 -12.57 3.43 -16.24
CA ASP A 190 -12.03 3.60 -17.59
C ASP A 190 -13.11 4.20 -18.50
N GLU A 191 -13.12 5.52 -18.68
CA GLU A 191 -14.16 6.22 -19.44
C GLU A 191 -14.23 5.80 -20.93
N LYS A 192 -13.24 5.04 -21.44
CA LYS A 192 -13.13 4.67 -22.87
C LYS A 192 -13.36 3.17 -23.13
N SER A 193 -13.16 2.31 -22.14
CA SER A 193 -13.11 0.86 -22.33
C SER A 193 -13.64 0.08 -21.12
N SER A 194 -13.18 -1.15 -20.90
CA SER A 194 -13.53 -1.96 -19.75
C SER A 194 -12.66 -1.63 -18.54
N GLY A 195 -13.24 -1.60 -17.35
CA GLY A 195 -12.50 -1.32 -16.11
C GLY A 195 -11.44 -2.39 -15.81
N ILE A 196 -11.84 -3.66 -15.83
CA ILE A 196 -10.91 -4.80 -15.75
C ILE A 196 -11.21 -5.76 -16.91
N SER A 197 -10.18 -6.15 -17.65
CA SER A 197 -10.28 -7.15 -18.72
C SER A 197 -9.34 -8.31 -18.45
N VAL A 198 -9.84 -9.54 -18.54
CA VAL A 198 -9.03 -10.76 -18.47
C VAL A 198 -9.21 -11.53 -19.76
N SER A 199 -8.11 -11.73 -20.50
CA SER A 199 -8.18 -12.54 -21.70
C SER A 199 -6.90 -13.30 -22.04
N ASP A 200 -6.94 -14.04 -23.14
CA ASP A 200 -5.81 -14.81 -23.67
C ASP A 200 -5.13 -15.67 -22.59
N ARG A 201 -5.93 -16.57 -22.00
CA ARG A 201 -5.51 -17.46 -20.90
C ARG A 201 -5.01 -16.73 -19.64
N GLY A 202 -5.46 -15.51 -19.39
CA GLY A 202 -5.25 -14.84 -18.11
C GLY A 202 -5.90 -15.62 -16.95
N VAL A 203 -5.22 -15.67 -15.81
CA VAL A 203 -5.66 -16.26 -14.55
C VAL A 203 -5.73 -15.15 -13.51
N ALA A 204 -6.91 -14.90 -12.95
CA ALA A 204 -7.12 -13.73 -12.12
C ALA A 204 -8.07 -13.98 -10.94
N THR A 205 -7.81 -13.31 -9.83
CA THR A 205 -8.80 -13.06 -8.78
C THR A 205 -9.05 -11.56 -8.71
N ILE A 206 -10.29 -11.16 -9.01
CA ILE A 206 -10.74 -9.79 -8.96
C ILE A 206 -11.65 -9.68 -7.74
N ARG A 207 -11.23 -8.92 -6.72
CA ARG A 207 -12.02 -8.85 -5.48
C ARG A 207 -12.03 -7.51 -4.77
N LYS A 208 -13.14 -7.20 -4.08
CA LYS A 208 -13.26 -5.98 -3.25
C LYS A 208 -13.04 -4.68 -4.01
N ASN A 209 -13.22 -4.68 -5.32
CA ASN A 209 -13.05 -3.48 -6.15
C ASN A 209 -14.39 -2.75 -6.32
N VAL A 210 -14.31 -1.44 -6.49
CA VAL A 210 -15.41 -0.62 -7.01
C VAL A 210 -15.09 -0.33 -8.47
N ILE A 211 -15.92 -0.80 -9.39
CA ILE A 211 -15.69 -0.64 -10.83
C ILE A 211 -16.88 0.11 -11.42
N GLU A 212 -16.64 1.36 -11.80
CA GLU A 212 -17.69 2.28 -12.20
C GLU A 212 -17.28 3.28 -13.28
N GLY A 213 -18.27 3.78 -14.02
CA GLY A 213 -18.04 4.78 -15.06
C GLY A 213 -17.25 4.28 -16.26
N CYS A 214 -17.21 2.95 -16.48
CA CYS A 214 -16.46 2.39 -17.61
C CYS A 214 -17.21 2.58 -18.94
N GLY A 215 -16.48 2.91 -20.01
CA GLY A 215 -17.01 3.16 -21.35
C GLY A 215 -17.53 1.91 -22.07
N MET A 216 -17.14 0.73 -21.58
CA MET A 216 -17.68 -0.59 -21.94
C MET A 216 -18.02 -1.36 -20.65
N HIS A 217 -17.59 -2.61 -20.53
CA HIS A 217 -17.90 -3.47 -19.39
C HIS A 217 -17.16 -3.06 -18.11
N GLY A 218 -17.77 -3.23 -16.94
CA GLY A 218 -17.02 -3.12 -15.69
C GLY A 218 -15.91 -4.19 -15.64
N ILE A 219 -16.30 -5.46 -15.77
CA ILE A 219 -15.38 -6.59 -15.93
C ILE A 219 -15.69 -7.30 -17.24
N SER A 220 -14.67 -7.55 -18.06
CA SER A 220 -14.74 -8.34 -19.29
C SER A 220 -13.86 -9.57 -19.18
N ILE A 221 -14.39 -10.76 -19.48
CA ILE A 221 -13.64 -12.02 -19.52
C ILE A 221 -13.83 -12.67 -20.88
N THR A 222 -12.74 -12.88 -21.63
CA THR A 222 -12.79 -13.50 -22.95
C THR A 222 -11.61 -14.45 -23.16
N SER A 223 -11.79 -15.57 -23.86
CA SER A 223 -10.67 -16.47 -24.21
C SER A 223 -9.82 -16.93 -23.00
N THR A 224 -10.44 -17.11 -21.84
CA THR A 224 -9.82 -17.64 -20.61
C THR A 224 -10.22 -19.09 -20.36
N ILE A 225 -9.58 -19.72 -19.38
CA ILE A 225 -9.98 -21.05 -18.88
C ILE A 225 -11.02 -20.82 -17.78
N PRO A 226 -12.27 -21.33 -17.89
CA PRO A 226 -13.37 -20.98 -16.98
C PRO A 226 -13.08 -21.15 -15.47
N ASP A 227 -12.29 -22.15 -15.08
CA ASP A 227 -12.01 -22.46 -13.66
C ASP A 227 -10.81 -21.66 -13.08
N GLN A 228 -10.29 -20.70 -13.83
CA GLN A 228 -9.11 -19.93 -13.45
C GLN A 228 -9.43 -18.49 -13.05
N ILE A 229 -10.70 -18.09 -13.10
CA ILE A 229 -11.14 -16.74 -12.76
C ILE A 229 -12.04 -16.75 -11.52
N GLU A 230 -11.72 -15.88 -10.56
CA GLU A 230 -12.55 -15.63 -9.39
C GLU A 230 -12.97 -14.16 -9.35
N ILE A 231 -14.27 -13.90 -9.20
CA ILE A 231 -14.83 -12.56 -9.00
C ILE A 231 -15.57 -12.57 -7.67
N ILE A 232 -15.08 -11.82 -6.68
CA ILE A 232 -15.55 -11.92 -5.29
C ILE A 232 -15.74 -10.52 -4.69
N ASP A 233 -16.89 -10.21 -4.11
CA ASP A 233 -17.13 -8.97 -3.35
C ASP A 233 -16.83 -7.67 -4.13
N ASN A 234 -17.06 -7.63 -5.44
CA ASN A 234 -16.90 -6.39 -6.22
C ASN A 234 -18.22 -5.62 -6.30
N ILE A 235 -18.13 -4.29 -6.28
CA ILE A 235 -19.24 -3.38 -6.59
C ILE A 235 -19.06 -2.94 -8.04
N ILE A 236 -19.96 -3.35 -8.93
CA ILE A 236 -19.92 -3.01 -10.36
C ILE A 236 -21.18 -2.23 -10.69
N ARG A 237 -21.04 -0.96 -11.10
CA ARG A 237 -22.19 -0.08 -11.35
C ARG A 237 -21.86 1.00 -12.36
N ASN A 238 -22.88 1.59 -12.99
CA ASN A 238 -22.72 2.76 -13.86
C ASN A 238 -21.68 2.56 -14.99
N ASN A 239 -21.54 1.33 -15.49
CA ASN A 239 -20.70 1.01 -16.64
C ASN A 239 -21.58 0.92 -17.89
N SER A 240 -21.04 1.30 -19.03
CA SER A 240 -21.75 1.26 -20.29
C SER A 240 -22.11 -0.19 -20.65
N VAL A 241 -23.38 -0.43 -20.95
CA VAL A 241 -23.81 -1.68 -21.55
C VAL A 241 -23.88 -1.42 -23.05
N THR A 242 -22.76 -1.57 -23.76
CA THR A 242 -22.81 -1.62 -25.22
C THR A 242 -23.39 -2.97 -25.63
N GLU A 243 -24.71 -3.02 -25.81
CA GLU A 243 -25.37 -4.13 -26.48
C GLU A 243 -25.02 -4.07 -27.98
N THR A 244 -24.16 -4.97 -28.44
CA THR A 244 -24.08 -5.29 -29.87
C THR A 244 -25.18 -6.29 -30.18
N PHE A 245 -26.34 -5.80 -30.64
CA PHE A 245 -27.29 -6.65 -31.37
C PHE A 245 -26.65 -7.00 -32.72
N GLY A 246 -26.27 -8.28 -32.88
CA GLY A 246 -25.76 -8.86 -34.11
C GLY A 246 -26.46 -10.18 -34.40
#